data_AF-A0A3A5R1W6-F1
#
_entry.id   AF-A0A3A5R1W6-F1
#
_cell.length_a   1.000
_cell.length_b   1.000
_cell.length_c   1.000
_cell.angle_alpha   90.00
_cell.angle_beta   90.00
_cell.angle_gamma   90.00
#
_symmetry.space_group_name_H-M   'P 1'
#
loop_
_entity.id
_entity.type
_entity.pdbx_description
1 polymer ?
#
loop_
_entity_poly.entity_id
_entity_poly.type
_entity_poly.pdbx_seq_one_letter_code
_entity_poly.pdbx_strand_id
1 'polypeptide(L)' 'MEKVESKEKMRNMKRGATIELPISSLETIRNNVSLLNAKHLLEGKKWASKSYPKKGIVVVKRES' A
#
# COMPACT_ATOMS: atom_id res chain seq x y z
N MET A 1 15.40 3.46 6.97
CA MET A 1 14.42 2.92 7.96
C MET A 1 12.97 3.11 7.50
N GLU A 2 12.64 4.17 6.74
CA GLU A 2 11.29 4.46 6.21
C GLU A 2 10.58 3.34 5.42
N LYS A 3 11.32 2.46 4.75
CA LYS A 3 10.75 1.37 3.92
C LYS A 3 9.99 0.32 4.74
N VAL A 4 10.40 0.10 5.99
CA VAL A 4 9.78 -0.90 6.89
C VAL A 4 8.50 -0.33 7.50
N GLU A 5 8.54 0.94 7.91
CA GLU A 5 7.39 1.62 8.53
C GLU A 5 6.18 1.74 7.60
N SER A 6 6.40 2.03 6.32
CA SER A 6 5.30 2.17 5.35
C SER A 6 4.60 0.83 5.10
N LYS A 7 5.31 -0.30 5.15
CA LYS A 7 4.72 -1.64 5.04
C LYS A 7 3.89 -2.02 6.27
N GLU A 8 4.37 -1.71 7.47
CA GLU A 8 3.63 -1.97 8.71
C GLU A 8 2.34 -1.12 8.78
N LYS A 9 2.44 0.16 8.40
CA LYS A 9 1.27 1.06 8.28
C LYS A 9 0.25 0.49 7.30
N MET A 10 0.68 -0.01 6.13
CA MET A 10 -0.20 -0.65 5.16
C MET A 10 -0.86 -1.93 5.69
N ARG A 11 -0.10 -2.78 6.39
CA ARG A 11 -0.59 -4.05 6.94
C ARG A 11 -1.72 -3.84 7.94
N ASN A 12 -1.60 -2.83 8.80
CA ASN A 12 -2.54 -2.54 9.88
C ASN A 12 -3.75 -1.68 9.43
N MET A 13 -3.90 -1.42 8.12
CA MET A 13 -5.03 -0.68 7.59
C MET A 13 -6.35 -1.43 7.79
N LYS A 14 -7.36 -0.71 8.31
CA LYS A 14 -8.75 -1.18 8.33
C LYS A 14 -9.28 -1.30 6.89
N ARG A 15 -10.23 -2.20 6.67
CA ARG A 15 -10.93 -2.34 5.37
C ARG A 15 -11.53 -0.99 4.95
N GLY A 16 -11.34 -0.62 3.69
CA GLY A 16 -11.78 0.66 3.14
C GLY A 16 -10.84 1.84 3.41
N ALA A 17 -9.90 1.72 4.35
CA ALA A 17 -8.96 2.80 4.65
C ALA A 17 -8.03 3.09 3.47
N THR A 18 -7.53 4.32 3.43
CA THR A 18 -6.54 4.78 2.46
C THR A 18 -5.38 5.46 3.16
N ILE A 19 -4.20 5.37 2.55
CA ILE A 19 -3.02 6.13 2.95
C ILE A 19 -2.41 6.80 1.71
N GLU A 20 -1.87 7.98 1.91
CA GLU A 20 -1.15 8.74 0.89
C GLU A 20 0.35 8.66 1.19
N LEU A 21 1.13 8.29 0.17
CA LEU A 21 2.57 8.12 0.26
C LEU A 21 3.24 8.88 -0.88
N PRO A 22 4.49 9.33 -0.71
CA PRO A 22 5.19 10.09 -1.74
C PRO A 22 5.48 9.22 -2.97
N ILE A 23 5.36 9.81 -4.17
CA ILE A 23 5.64 9.11 -5.43
C ILE A 23 7.10 8.72 -5.61
N SER A 24 8.03 9.37 -4.89
CA SER A 24 9.43 8.98 -4.83
C SER A 24 9.63 7.52 -4.39
N SER A 25 8.65 6.95 -3.66
CA SER A 25 8.66 5.57 -3.18
C SER A 25 7.75 4.63 -4.00
N LEU A 26 7.32 5.02 -5.21
CA LEU A 26 6.33 4.29 -6.02
C LEU A 26 6.63 2.79 -6.17
N GLU A 27 7.85 2.43 -6.56
CA GLU A 27 8.24 1.03 -6.75
C GLU A 27 8.21 0.25 -5.44
N THR A 28 8.68 0.86 -4.35
CA THR A 28 8.63 0.26 -3.01
C THR A 28 7.19 0.02 -2.58
N ILE A 29 6.30 0.98 -2.85
CA ILE A 29 4.86 0.90 -2.55
C ILE A 29 4.20 -0.23 -3.34
N ARG A 30 4.48 -0.34 -4.64
CA ARG A 30 3.98 -1.44 -5.49
C ARG A 30 4.46 -2.80 -5.00
N ASN A 31 5.74 -2.92 -4.66
CA ASN A 31 6.30 -4.17 -4.11
C ASN A 31 5.65 -4.55 -2.78
N ASN A 32 5.44 -3.58 -1.88
CA ASN A 32 4.77 -3.82 -0.61
C ASN A 32 3.32 -4.29 -0.80
N VAL A 33 2.57 -3.70 -1.73
CA VAL A 33 1.21 -4.12 -2.06
C VAL A 33 1.20 -5.57 -2.58
N SER A 34 2.08 -5.92 -3.52
CA SER A 34 2.18 -7.28 -4.04
C SER A 34 2.52 -8.29 -2.93
N LEU A 35 3.48 -7.96 -2.06
CA LEU A 35 3.87 -8.81 -0.94
C LEU A 35 2.74 -9.01 0.07
N LEU A 36 1.98 -7.95 0.38
CA LEU A 36 0.86 -8.04 1.31
C LEU A 36 -0.29 -8.87 0.72
N ASN A 37 -0.60 -8.67 -0.56
CA ASN A 37 -1.60 -9.47 -1.28
C ASN A 37 -1.23 -10.95 -1.31
N ALA A 38 0.03 -11.29 -1.59
CA ALA A 38 0.50 -12.67 -1.59
C ALA A 38 0.43 -13.30 -0.18
N LYS A 39 0.85 -12.56 0.86
CA LYS A 39 0.87 -13.08 2.24
C LYS A 39 -0.51 -13.31 2.85
N HIS A 40 -1.47 -12.45 2.52
CA HIS A 40 -2.80 -12.49 3.13
C HIS A 40 -3.90 -12.95 2.16
N LEU A 41 -3.52 -13.60 1.05
CA LEU A 41 -4.44 -14.11 0.04
C LEU A 41 -5.51 -15.03 0.66
N LEU A 42 -5.08 -15.96 1.53
CA LEU A 42 -5.97 -16.91 2.21
C LEU A 42 -6.86 -16.27 3.26
N GLU A 43 -6.50 -15.08 3.76
CA GLU A 43 -7.31 -14.31 4.72
C GLU A 43 -8.36 -13.44 4.00
N GLY A 44 -8.47 -13.50 2.67
CA GLY A 44 -9.40 -12.69 1.88
C GLY A 44 -9.01 -11.20 1.84
N LYS A 45 -7.75 -10.90 2.18
CA LYS A 45 -7.24 -9.56 2.37
C LYS A 45 -6.61 -9.04 1.07
N LYS A 46 -7.06 -7.86 0.60
CA LYS A 46 -6.51 -7.20 -0.60
C LYS A 46 -6.18 -5.72 -0.43
N TRP A 47 -5.04 -5.31 -0.98
CA TRP A 47 -4.60 -3.92 -1.13
C TRP A 47 -4.49 -3.56 -2.61
N ALA A 48 -4.81 -2.32 -2.93
CA ALA A 48 -4.62 -1.72 -4.25
C ALA A 48 -3.85 -0.40 -4.10
N SER A 49 -3.03 -0.06 -5.09
CA SER A 49 -2.37 1.25 -5.16
C SER A 49 -2.66 1.96 -6.47
N LYS A 50 -2.77 3.28 -6.41
CA LYS A 50 -2.97 4.17 -7.56
C LYS A 50 -2.05 5.38 -7.45
N SER A 51 -1.24 5.62 -8.48
CA SER A 51 -0.33 6.76 -8.53
C SER A 51 -0.99 7.99 -9.15
N TYR A 52 -0.69 9.16 -8.60
CA TYR A 52 -1.11 10.46 -9.12
C TYR A 52 0.14 11.34 -9.38
N PRO A 53 0.80 11.19 -10.55
CA PRO A 53 2.07 11.85 -10.83
C PRO A 53 2.01 13.37 -10.73
N LYS A 54 0.93 13.99 -11.23
CA LYS A 54 0.71 15.44 -11.14
C LYS A 54 0.60 15.97 -9.71
N LYS A 55 0.27 15.12 -8.75
CA LYS A 55 0.15 15.46 -7.32
C LYS A 55 1.35 14.97 -6.50
N GLY A 56 2.30 14.26 -7.11
CA GLY A 56 3.48 13.74 -6.40
C GLY A 56 3.19 12.62 -5.39
N ILE A 57 2.03 11.96 -5.48
CA ILE A 57 1.60 10.98 -4.47
C ILE A 57 1.18 9.64 -5.08
N VAL A 58 1.12 8.62 -4.22
CA VAL A 58 0.56 7.31 -4.46
C VAL A 58 -0.42 7.02 -3.33
N VAL A 59 -1.65 6.69 -3.70
CA VAL A 59 -2.69 6.31 -2.75
C VAL A 59 -2.74 4.80 -2.69
N VAL A 60 -2.69 4.24 -1.48
CA VAL A 60 -2.92 2.81 -1.24
C VAL A 60 -4.23 2.66 -0.50
N LYS A 61 -5.06 1.71 -0.92
CA LYS A 61 -6.35 1.39 -0.34
C LYS A 61 -6.39 -0.07 0.10
N ARG A 62 -6.98 -0.32 1.26
CA ARG A 62 -7.38 -1.66 1.70
C ARG A 62 -8.76 -2.00 1.12
N GLU A 63 -8.83 -2.88 0.12
CA GLU A 63 -10.09 -3.20 -0.57
C GLU A 63 -10.96 -4.18 0.22
N SER A 64 -10.36 -5.26 0.71
CA SER A 64 -11.00 -6.34 1.45
C SER A 64 -10.12 -6.68 2.62
#